data_AF-A0A6V8EVQ5-F1
#
_entry.id   AF-A0A6V8EVQ5-F1
#
_cell.length_a   1.000
_cell.length_b   1.000
_cell.length_c   1.000
_cell.angle_alpha   90.00
_cell.angle_beta   90.00
_cell.angle_gamma   90.00
#
_symmetry.space_group_name_H-M   'P 1'
#
loop_
_entity.id
_entity.type
_entity.pdbx_description
1 polymer ?
#
loop_
_entity_poly.entity_id
_entity_poly.type
_entity_poly.pdbx_seq_one_letter_code
_entity_poly.pdbx_strand_id
1 'polypeptide(L)'
;MGHATPMRSLAKTLTWRIIATTDTFLLTYISATYLGSDLGITFDQATGLAATVAGLELITKLALYYLHERGWARFKWGIDKHAYAN
;
A
#
# COMPACT_ATOMS: atom_id res chain seq x y z
N MET A 1 -11.20 -14.75 21.01
CA MET A 1 -10.72 -13.67 20.12
C MET A 1 -11.90 -13.29 19.24
N GLY A 2 -12.45 -12.07 19.36
CA GLY A 2 -13.63 -11.68 18.57
C GLY A 2 -13.34 -11.79 17.06
N HIS A 3 -14.22 -12.47 16.32
CA HIS A 3 -14.05 -12.62 14.87
C HIS A 3 -14.23 -11.26 14.19
N ALA A 4 -13.34 -10.94 13.25
CA ALA A 4 -13.51 -9.77 12.42
C ALA A 4 -14.74 -9.96 11.54
N THR A 5 -15.65 -8.99 11.54
CA THR A 5 -16.81 -9.02 10.65
C THR A 5 -16.37 -9.12 9.18
N PRO A 6 -17.10 -9.84 8.32
CA PRO A 6 -16.80 -9.89 6.88
C PRO A 6 -16.68 -8.50 6.24
N MET A 7 -17.49 -7.54 6.69
CA MET A 7 -17.40 -6.14 6.26
C MET A 7 -16.08 -5.46 6.61
N ARG A 8 -15.51 -5.75 7.79
CA ARG A 8 -14.18 -5.22 8.16
C ARG A 8 -13.10 -5.76 7.23
N SER A 9 -13.15 -7.06 6.90
CA SER A 9 -12.19 -7.68 5.98
C SER A 9 -12.24 -7.07 4.58
N LEU A 10 -13.45 -6.83 4.06
CA LEU A 10 -13.66 -6.15 2.77
C LEU A 10 -13.12 -4.71 2.79
N ALA A 11 -13.41 -3.94 3.85
CA ALA A 11 -12.91 -2.57 3.99
C ALA A 11 -11.37 -2.53 4.10
N LYS A 12 -10.75 -3.45 4.86
CA LYS A 12 -9.29 -3.59 4.92
C LYS A 12 -8.71 -3.87 3.54
N THR A 13 -9.33 -4.76 2.78
CA THR A 13 -8.90 -5.13 1.44
C THR A 13 -9.01 -3.95 0.48
N LEU A 14 -10.16 -3.26 0.44
CA LEU A 14 -10.37 -2.13 -0.45
C LEU A 14 -9.41 -0.97 -0.14
N THR A 15 -9.26 -0.62 1.15
CA THR A 15 -8.33 0.43 1.58
C THR A 15 -6.89 0.08 1.21
N TRP A 16 -6.47 -1.17 1.39
CA TRP A 16 -5.14 -1.62 0.98
C TRP A 16 -4.93 -1.52 -0.53
N ARG A 17 -5.92 -1.93 -1.33
CA ARG A 17 -5.83 -1.84 -2.80
C ARG A 17 -5.67 -0.41 -3.27
N ILE A 18 -6.47 0.52 -2.74
CA ILE A 18 -6.40 1.95 -3.13
C ILE A 18 -5.04 2.55 -2.76
N ILE A 19 -4.53 2.27 -1.56
CA ILE A 19 -3.23 2.79 -1.11
C ILE A 19 -2.10 2.23 -1.98
N ALA A 20 -2.08 0.91 -2.19
CA ALA A 20 -1.01 0.25 -2.94
C ALA A 20 -0.98 0.64 -4.43
N THR A 21 -2.15 0.82 -5.07
CA THR A 21 -2.18 1.26 -6.48
C THR A 21 -1.77 2.72 -6.63
N THR A 22 -2.20 3.58 -5.70
CA THR A 22 -1.81 4.99 -5.69
C THR A 22 -0.30 5.13 -5.48
N ASP A 23 0.30 4.33 -4.60
CA ASP A 23 1.75 4.33 -4.35
C ASP A 23 2.54 3.98 -5.62
N THR A 24 2.23 2.86 -6.29
CA THR A 24 2.91 2.47 -7.53
C THR A 24 2.74 3.53 -8.63
N PHE A 25 1.54 4.12 -8.77
CA PHE A 25 1.30 5.18 -9.73
C PHE A 25 2.17 6.41 -9.46
N LEU A 26 2.24 6.86 -8.20
CA LEU A 26 3.04 8.01 -7.80
C LEU A 26 4.53 7.73 -7.96
N LEU A 27 5.01 6.56 -7.55
CA LEU A 27 6.40 6.15 -7.74
C LEU A 27 6.79 6.14 -9.21
N THR A 28 5.93 5.59 -10.07
CA THR A 28 6.17 5.57 -11.52
C THR A 28 6.18 6.98 -12.09
N TYR A 29 5.18 7.80 -11.76
CA TYR A 29 5.06 9.17 -12.25
C TYR A 29 6.23 10.04 -11.80
N ILE A 30 6.60 9.99 -10.52
CA ILE A 30 7.71 10.77 -9.97
C ILE A 30 9.05 10.28 -10.54
N SER A 31 9.22 8.97 -10.65
CA SER A 31 10.44 8.39 -11.25
C SER A 31 10.61 8.79 -12.71
N ALA A 32 9.53 8.77 -13.49
CA ALA A 32 9.56 9.15 -14.90
C ALA A 32 9.68 10.67 -15.12
N THR A 33 9.10 11.50 -14.24
CA THR A 33 9.00 12.95 -14.46
C THR A 33 10.15 13.75 -13.82
N TYR A 34 10.59 13.36 -12.62
CA TYR A 34 11.56 14.13 -11.83
C TYR A 34 12.89 13.40 -11.63
N LEU A 35 12.87 12.09 -11.33
CA LEU A 35 14.09 11.33 -11.06
C LEU A 35 14.82 10.86 -12.33
N GLY A 36 14.09 10.64 -13.43
CA GLY A 36 14.65 10.10 -14.67
C GLY A 36 15.69 11.01 -15.30
N SER A 37 15.47 12.33 -15.26
CA SER A 37 16.43 13.33 -15.75
C SER A 37 17.71 13.39 -14.92
N ASP A 38 17.60 13.32 -13.59
CA ASP A 38 18.73 13.48 -12.67
C ASP A 38 19.61 12.22 -12.56
N LEU A 39 19.04 11.05 -12.86
CA LEU A 39 19.75 9.76 -12.85
C LEU A 39 20.29 9.35 -14.23
N GLY A 40 20.10 10.16 -15.27
CA GLY A 40 20.49 9.82 -16.65
C GLY A 40 19.66 8.70 -17.27
N ILE A 41 18.49 8.38 -16.68
CA ILE A 41 17.58 7.33 -17.13
C ILE A 41 16.67 7.94 -18.18
N THR A 42 16.99 7.71 -19.45
CA THR A 42 16.12 8.13 -20.56
C THR A 42 15.01 7.11 -20.74
N PHE A 43 13.83 7.51 -21.25
CA PHE A 43 12.67 6.62 -21.49
C PHE A 43 13.00 5.39 -22.36
N ASP A 44 14.07 5.47 -23.16
CA ASP A 44 14.63 4.37 -23.95
C ASP A 44 15.22 3.23 -23.09
N GLN A 45 15.55 3.50 -21.83
CA GLN A 45 16.01 2.54 -20.83
C GLN A 45 14.86 2.10 -19.93
N ALA A 46 13.82 1.50 -20.52
CA ALA A 46 12.66 0.98 -19.79
C ALA A 46 13.05 0.08 -18.59
N THR A 47 14.16 -0.68 -18.72
CA THR A 47 14.70 -1.54 -17.67
C THR A 47 15.17 -0.76 -16.44
N GLY A 48 15.76 0.43 -16.62
CA GLY A 48 16.27 1.26 -15.52
C GLY A 48 15.12 1.85 -14.69
N LEU A 49 14.14 2.43 -15.36
CA LEU A 49 12.92 2.94 -14.71
C LEU A 49 12.18 1.81 -13.98
N ALA A 50 12.03 0.63 -14.62
CA ALA A 50 11.38 -0.52 -14.00
C ALA A 50 12.12 -1.01 -12.75
N ALA A 51 13.45 -1.09 -12.78
CA ALA A 51 14.25 -1.49 -11.63
C ALA A 51 14.14 -0.50 -10.45
N THR A 52 14.17 0.81 -10.73
CA THR A 52 14.00 1.86 -9.71
C THR A 52 12.62 1.78 -9.07
N VAL A 53 11.55 1.72 -9.88
CA VAL A 53 10.18 1.62 -9.38
C VAL A 53 10.00 0.33 -8.58
N ALA A 54 10.49 -0.81 -9.05
CA ALA A 54 10.38 -2.08 -8.34
C ALA A 54 11.09 -2.06 -6.98
N GLY A 55 12.28 -1.46 -6.90
CA GLY A 55 13.02 -1.32 -5.65
C GLY A 55 12.33 -0.38 -4.66
N LEU A 56 11.88 0.79 -5.12
CA LEU A 56 11.16 1.74 -4.29
C LEU A 56 9.82 1.17 -3.81
N GLU A 57 9.09 0.50 -4.70
CA GLU A 57 7.80 -0.12 -4.42
C GLU A 57 7.90 -1.13 -3.28
N LEU A 58 8.95 -1.96 -3.25
CA LEU A 58 9.18 -2.89 -2.16
C LEU A 58 9.30 -2.16 -0.82
N ILE A 59 10.10 -1.09 -0.76
CA ILE A 59 10.36 -0.34 0.47
C ILE A 59 9.11 0.43 0.91
N THR A 60 8.45 1.15 -0.01
CA THR A 60 7.27 1.96 0.28
C THR A 60 6.09 1.09 0.70
N LYS A 61 5.82 -0.03 0.01
CA LYS A 61 4.71 -0.93 0.37
C LYS A 61 4.90 -1.56 1.74
N LEU A 62 6.14 -1.90 2.12
CA LEU A 62 6.42 -2.38 3.49
C LEU A 62 6.06 -1.32 4.53
N ALA A 63 6.47 -0.07 4.33
CA ALA A 63 6.16 1.03 5.23
C ALA A 63 4.64 1.32 5.26
N LEU A 64 3.99 1.42 4.10
CA LEU A 64 2.56 1.67 3.97
C LEU A 64 1.72 0.55 4.58
N TYR A 65 2.11 -0.71 4.39
CA TYR A 65 1.41 -1.84 4.98
C TYR A 65 1.48 -1.81 6.50
N TYR A 66 2.67 -1.54 7.06
CA TYR A 66 2.83 -1.38 8.50
C TYR A 66 1.93 -0.27 9.06
N LEU A 67 1.90 0.89 8.40
CA LEU A 67 1.06 2.01 8.80
C LEU A 67 -0.44 1.70 8.64
N HIS A 68 -0.83 1.00 7.58
CA HIS A 68 -2.19 0.55 7.34
C HIS A 68 -2.70 -0.38 8.45
N GLU A 69 -1.92 -1.41 8.80
CA GLU A 69 -2.25 -2.30 9.91
C GLU A 69 -2.27 -1.55 11.25
N ARG A 70 -1.34 -0.64 11.48
CA ARG A 70 -1.33 0.18 12.70
C ARG A 70 -2.54 1.11 12.81
N GLY A 71 -3.00 1.67 11.69
CA GLY A 71 -4.23 2.44 11.60
C GLY A 71 -5.46 1.58 11.92
N TRP A 72 -5.55 0.41 11.30
CA TRP A 72 -6.61 -0.56 11.54
C TRP A 72 -6.63 -1.13 12.96
N ALA A 73 -5.48 -1.23 13.62
CA ALA A 73 -5.38 -1.64 15.02
C ALA A 73 -5.92 -0.59 15.99
N ARG A 74 -5.82 0.70 15.65
CA ARG A 74 -6.39 1.81 16.44
C ARG A 74 -7.90 1.95 16.26
N PHE A 75 -8.42 1.60 15.09
CA PHE A 75 -9.86 1.61 14.80
C PHE A 75 -10.56 0.36 15.37
N LYS A 76 -11.41 0.55 16.39
CA LYS A 76 -12.20 -0.53 17.02
C LYS A 76 -13.47 -0.94 16.24
N TRP A 77 -13.64 -0.47 15.00
CA TRP A 77 -14.82 -0.75 14.18
C TRP A 77 -14.85 -2.20 13.67
N GLY A 78 -16.04 -2.81 13.63
CA GLY A 78 -16.24 -4.16 13.08
C GLY A 78 -15.66 -5.31 13.91
N ILE A 79 -15.46 -5.10 15.22
CA ILE A 79 -15.15 -6.15 16.21
C ILE A 79 -16.48 -6.59 16.83
N ASP A 80 -16.93 -7.81 16.53
CA ASP A 80 -18.15 -8.35 17.15
C ASP A 80 -17.92 -8.61 18.64
N LYS A 81 -18.70 -7.92 19.48
CA LYS A 81 -18.70 -8.10 20.95
C LYS A 81 -19.59 -9.25 21.40
N HIS A 82 -20.40 -9.82 20.51
CA HIS A 82 -21.41 -10.84 20.85
C HIS A 82 -20.84 -12.26 21.02
N ALA A 83 -19.57 -12.51 20.72
CA ALA A 83 -18.95 -13.82 20.87
C ALA A 83 -18.62 -14.22 22.32
N TYR A 84 -19.05 -13.43 23.32
CA TYR A 84 -18.81 -13.67 24.75
C TYR A 84 -20.08 -13.96 25.56
N ALA A 85 -21.25 -14.02 24.91
CA ALA A 85 -22.55 -14.08 25.60
C ALA A 85 -23.26 -15.44 25.53
N ASN A 86 -22.62 -16.51 25.05
CA ASN A 86 -23.14 -17.88 25.12
C ASN A 86 -22.02 -18.85 25.53
#